data_AF-A0A843BWC4-F1
#
_entry.id   AF-A0A843BWC4-F1
#
_cell.length_a   1.000
_cell.length_b   1.000
_cell.length_c   1.000
_cell.angle_alpha   90.00
_cell.angle_beta   90.00
_cell.angle_gamma   90.00
#
_symmetry.space_group_name_H-M   'P 1'
#
loop_
_entity.id
_entity.type
_entity.pdbx_description
1 polymer ?
#
loop_
_entity_poly.entity_id
_entity_poly.type
_entity_poly.pdbx_seq_one_letter_code
_entity_poly.pdbx_strand_id
1 'polypeptide(L)' 'MVQCLVCKATIEKGKYCDAHLIAKKNLEEKYKDWQTAYGKLDWKEYLTRMANDQDIPIGDWAREVADHLLKNEK' A
#
# COMPACT_ATOMS: atom_id res chain seq x y z
N MET A 1 21.40 -2.17 10.71
CA MET A 1 20.35 -3.02 10.11
C MET A 1 19.03 -2.60 10.71
N VAL A 2 18.03 -2.34 9.87
CA VAL A 2 16.66 -1.99 10.30
C VAL A 2 15.69 -3.04 9.78
N GLN A 3 14.43 -3.00 10.22
CA GLN A 3 13.43 -3.97 9.79
C GLN A 3 12.37 -3.31 8.91
N CYS A 4 11.91 -4.01 7.89
CA CYS A 4 10.74 -3.62 7.12
C CYS A 4 9.54 -3.46 8.06
N LEU A 5 8.82 -2.35 7.96
CA LEU A 5 7.68 -2.09 8.85
C LEU A 5 6.54 -3.11 8.67
N VAL A 6 6.40 -3.67 7.47
CA VAL A 6 5.34 -4.62 7.08
C VAL A 6 5.73 -6.05 7.45
N CYS A 7 6.71 -6.65 6.78
CA CYS A 7 7.06 -8.07 6.98
C CYS A 7 8.21 -8.34 7.98
N LYS A 8 8.75 -7.30 8.63
CA LYS A 8 9.86 -7.38 9.60
C LYS A 8 11.18 -7.96 9.06
N ALA A 9 11.31 -8.18 7.76
CA ALA A 9 12.55 -8.58 7.11
C ALA A 9 13.68 -7.57 7.39
N THR A 10 14.89 -8.06 7.60
CA THR A 10 16.08 -7.22 7.81
C THR A 10 16.45 -6.51 6.51
N ILE A 11 16.60 -5.18 6.57
CA ILE A 11 16.96 -4.33 5.43
C ILE A 11 18.15 -3.46 5.81
N GLU A 12 18.93 -3.05 4.80
CA GLU A 12 20.12 -2.23 5.00
C GLU A 12 19.77 -0.81 5.45
N LYS A 13 18.76 -0.20 4.82
CA LYS A 13 18.29 1.17 5.10
C LYS A 13 16.84 1.38 4.66
N GLY A 14 16.16 2.35 5.27
CA GLY A 14 14.79 2.75 4.90
C GLY A 14 13.71 2.18 5.82
N LYS A 15 12.45 2.21 5.35
CA LYS A 15 11.26 1.77 6.10
C LYS A 15 10.65 0.46 5.56
N TYR A 16 10.88 0.16 4.29
CA TYR A 16 10.30 -0.98 3.59
C TYR A 16 11.42 -1.77 2.91
N CYS A 17 11.29 -3.09 2.79
CA CYS A 17 12.14 -3.87 1.89
C CYS A 17 11.80 -3.53 0.43
N ASP A 18 12.66 -3.90 -0.51
CA ASP A 18 12.51 -3.56 -1.93
C ASP A 18 11.11 -3.93 -2.48
N ALA A 19 10.63 -5.12 -2.17
CA ALA A 19 9.29 -5.59 -2.54
C ALA A 19 8.17 -4.65 -2.05
N HIS A 20 8.14 -4.36 -0.74
CA HIS A 20 7.12 -3.47 -0.15
C HIS A 20 7.31 -2.00 -0.57
N LEU A 21 8.55 -1.57 -0.87
CA LEU A 21 8.82 -0.24 -1.38
C LEU A 21 8.27 -0.06 -2.80
N ILE A 22 8.47 -1.05 -3.67
CA ILE A 22 7.91 -1.08 -5.03
C ILE A 22 6.38 -1.13 -4.95
N ALA A 23 5.83 -2.00 -4.10
CA ALA A 23 4.39 -2.12 -3.90
C ALA A 23 3.77 -0.80 -3.43
N LYS A 24 4.39 -0.10 -2.47
CA LYS A 24 3.95 1.22 -2.00
C LYS A 24 3.92 2.23 -3.14
N LYS A 25 4.99 2.33 -3.94
CA LYS A 25 5.06 3.26 -5.08
C LYS A 25 3.94 2.98 -6.09
N ASN A 26 3.78 1.71 -6.48
CA ASN A 26 2.72 1.31 -7.41
C ASN A 26 1.33 1.65 -6.87
N LEU A 27 1.11 1.46 -5.57
CA LEU A 27 -0.16 1.78 -4.90
C LEU A 27 -0.47 3.29 -4.96
N GLU A 28 0.53 4.13 -4.68
CA GLU A 28 0.44 5.60 -4.74
C GLU A 28 0.26 6.11 -6.17
N GLU A 29 0.90 5.49 -7.16
CA GLU A 29 0.75 5.84 -8.57
C GLU A 29 -0.64 5.49 -9.08
N LYS A 30 -1.13 4.26 -8.79
CA LYS A 30 -2.45 3.79 -9.22
C LYS A 30 -3.59 4.56 -8.57
N TYR A 31 -3.39 5.13 -7.39
CA TYR A 31 -4.40 5.97 -6.76
C TYR A 31 -4.80 7.16 -7.62
N LYS A 32 -3.86 7.77 -8.36
CA LYS A 32 -4.18 8.88 -9.28
C LYS A 32 -5.10 8.45 -10.42
N ASP A 33 -4.88 7.24 -10.95
CA ASP A 33 -5.76 6.64 -11.95
C ASP A 33 -7.17 6.43 -11.36
N TRP A 34 -7.25 5.90 -10.14
CA TRP A 34 -8.51 5.69 -9.43
C TRP A 34 -9.23 6.99 -9.09
N GLN A 35 -8.51 8.03 -8.65
CA GLN A 35 -9.10 9.35 -8.39
C GLN A 35 -9.71 9.95 -9.67
N THR A 36 -9.04 9.77 -10.81
CA THR A 36 -9.55 10.25 -12.10
C THR A 36 -10.81 9.49 -12.54
N ALA A 37 -10.82 8.16 -12.36
CA ALA A 37 -11.96 7.32 -12.73
C ALA A 37 -13.20 7.53 -11.81
N TYR A 38 -12.98 7.67 -10.51
CA TYR A 38 -14.06 7.82 -9.51
C TYR A 38 -14.44 9.28 -9.22
N GLY A 39 -13.62 10.25 -9.63
CA GLY A 39 -13.83 11.69 -9.46
C GLY A 39 -13.59 12.22 -8.04
N LYS A 40 -14.12 11.55 -7.00
CA LYS A 40 -13.91 11.87 -5.58
C LYS A 40 -13.67 10.59 -4.77
N LEU A 41 -12.45 10.06 -4.87
CA LEU A 41 -12.00 8.96 -4.02
C LEU A 41 -11.01 9.52 -3.01
N ASP A 42 -11.33 9.35 -1.73
CA ASP A 42 -10.42 9.68 -0.64
C ASP A 42 -9.33 8.59 -0.50
N TRP A 43 -8.17 8.99 0.01
CA TRP A 43 -7.02 8.10 0.11
C TRP A 43 -7.29 6.95 1.08
N LYS A 44 -7.95 7.23 2.20
CA LYS A 44 -8.35 6.21 3.17
C LYS A 44 -9.36 5.23 2.56
N GLU A 45 -10.30 5.73 1.77
CA GLU A 45 -11.29 4.89 1.10
C GLU A 45 -10.63 4.00 0.05
N TYR A 46 -9.68 4.53 -0.73
CA TYR A 46 -8.87 3.75 -1.65
C TYR A 46 -8.10 2.64 -0.94
N LEU A 47 -7.37 2.96 0.14
CA LEU A 47 -6.64 1.97 0.94
C LEU A 47 -7.56 0.91 1.54
N THR A 48 -8.75 1.32 2.01
CA THR A 48 -9.74 0.39 2.57
C THR A 48 -10.16 -0.63 1.52
N ARG A 49 -10.45 -0.19 0.29
CA ARG A 49 -10.79 -1.08 -0.82
C ARG A 49 -9.62 -2.00 -1.17
N MET A 50 -8.41 -1.45 -1.34
CA MET A 50 -7.22 -2.26 -1.68
C MET A 50 -6.89 -3.32 -0.62
N ALA A 51 -7.13 -3.03 0.66
CA ALA A 51 -6.83 -3.95 1.76
C ALA A 51 -7.92 -5.00 1.99
N ASN A 52 -9.21 -4.65 1.82
CA ASN A 52 -10.33 -5.48 2.26
C ASN A 52 -11.12 -6.12 1.11
N ASP A 53 -11.18 -5.50 -0.08
CA ASP A 53 -11.91 -6.08 -1.21
C ASP A 53 -11.10 -7.24 -1.82
N GLN A 54 -11.67 -8.44 -1.70
CA GLN A 54 -11.09 -9.66 -2.27
C GLN A 54 -11.30 -9.77 -3.78
N ASP A 55 -12.25 -9.03 -4.33
CA ASP A 55 -12.57 -9.01 -5.76
C ASP A 55 -11.55 -8.20 -6.58
N ILE A 56 -10.81 -7.29 -5.94
CA ILE A 56 -9.80 -6.48 -6.61
C ILE A 56 -8.57 -7.36 -6.88
N PRO A 57 -8.10 -7.46 -8.14
CA PRO A 57 -6.88 -8.17 -8.48
C PRO A 57 -5.66 -7.34 -8.04
N ILE A 58 -5.36 -7.39 -6.74
CA ILE A 58 -4.21 -6.75 -6.10
C ILE A 58 -3.21 -7.82 -5.66
N GLY A 59 -1.91 -7.58 -5.88
CA GLY A 59 -0.86 -8.47 -5.39
C GLY A 59 -0.70 -8.41 -3.88
N ASP A 60 -0.29 -9.51 -3.26
CA ASP A 60 -0.19 -9.64 -1.79
C ASP A 60 0.62 -8.51 -1.15
N TRP A 61 1.79 -8.17 -1.70
CA TRP A 61 2.61 -7.08 -1.17
C TRP A 61 1.90 -5.74 -1.19
N ALA A 62 1.11 -5.44 -2.22
CA ALA A 62 0.37 -4.18 -2.30
C ALA A 62 -0.80 -4.17 -1.31
N ARG A 63 -1.46 -5.31 -1.08
CA ARG A 63 -2.49 -5.48 -0.05
C ARG A 63 -1.92 -5.30 1.35
N GLU A 64 -0.76 -5.90 1.64
CA GLU A 64 -0.06 -5.75 2.92
C GLU A 64 0.39 -4.30 3.17
N VAL A 65 0.89 -3.60 2.14
CA VAL A 65 1.19 -2.16 2.25
C VAL A 65 -0.08 -1.36 2.51
N ALA A 66 -1.17 -1.65 1.81
CA ALA A 66 -2.42 -0.91 1.96
C ALA A 66 -2.98 -1.04 3.39
N ASP A 67 -3.00 -2.25 3.95
CA ASP A 67 -3.39 -2.50 5.34
C ASP A 67 -2.46 -1.77 6.33
N HIS A 68 -1.14 -1.84 6.09
CA HIS A 68 -0.17 -1.14 6.93
C HIS A 68 -0.38 0.38 6.92
N LEU A 69 -0.59 0.99 5.74
CA LEU A 69 -0.84 2.42 5.61
C LEU A 69 -2.15 2.82 6.29
N LEU A 70 -3.22 2.06 6.10
CA LEU A 70 -4.52 2.30 6.73
C LEU A 70 -4.42 2.34 8.27
N LYS A 71 -3.63 1.44 8.86
CA LYS A 71 -3.41 1.38 10.31
C LYS A 71 -2.54 2.52 10.85
N ASN A 72 -1.74 3.15 9.99
CA ASN A 72 -0.85 4.26 10.36
C ASN A 72 -1.42 5.65 10.01
N GLU A 73 -2.53 5.69 9.28
CA GLU A 73 -3.25 6.92 8.95
C GLU A 73 -4.11 7.36 10.15
N LYS A 74 -3.74 8.48 10.78
CA LYS A 74 -4.45 9.06 11.93
C LYS A 74 -5.49 10.06 11.49
#